data_AF-A0A3A9IP62-F1
#
_entry.id   AF-A0A3A9IP62-F1
#
_cell.length_a   1.000
_cell.length_b   1.000
_cell.length_c   1.000
_cell.angle_alpha   90.00
_cell.angle_beta   90.00
_cell.angle_gamma   90.00
#
_symmetry.space_group_name_H-M   'P 1'
#
loop_
_entity.id
_entity.type
_entity.pdbx_description
1 polymer ?
#
loop_
_entity_poly.entity_id
_entity_poly.type
_entity_poly.pdbx_seq_one_letter_code
_entity_poly.pdbx_strand_id
1 'polypeptide(L)'
;MRVFCRECGGKGKITKTQRFSADTSDSYCQCNDPECGHTWVIQHSFKHTLSPSARTTTQLALSLIKSLGPDGRKTLQRELNLRQ
;
A
#
# COMPACT_ATOMS: atom_id res chain seq x y z
N MET A 1 -0.48 7.14 -9.45
CA MET A 1 -0.55 8.28 -8.52
C MET A 1 -0.64 9.55 -9.34
N ARG A 2 -1.56 10.46 -9.02
CA ARG A 2 -1.64 11.80 -9.65
C ARG A 2 -1.04 12.80 -8.68
N VAL A 3 -0.33 13.80 -9.19
CA VAL A 3 0.22 14.91 -8.41
C VAL A 3 -0.44 16.20 -8.87
N PHE A 4 -0.71 17.10 -7.92
CA PHE A 4 -1.37 18.37 -8.19
C PHE A 4 -0.46 19.51 -7.78
N CYS A 5 -0.41 20.55 -8.61
CA CYS A 5 0.33 21.76 -8.32
C CYS A 5 -0.34 22.52 -7.18
N ARG A 6 0.43 22.93 -6.18
CA ARG A 6 -0.10 23.72 -5.05
C ARG A 6 -0.37 25.18 -5.40
N GLU A 7 0.28 25.70 -6.45
CA GLU A 7 0.17 27.11 -6.85
C GLU A 7 -1.10 27.35 -7.70
N CYS A 8 -1.38 26.48 -8.68
CA CYS A 8 -2.55 26.65 -9.58
C CYS A 8 -3.63 25.57 -9.44
N GLY A 9 -3.42 24.52 -8.64
CA GLY A 9 -4.35 23.38 -8.54
C GLY A 9 -4.35 22.44 -9.75
N GLY A 10 -3.63 22.78 -10.82
CA GLY A 10 -3.51 22.00 -12.05
C GLY A 10 -2.80 20.65 -11.87
N LYS A 11 -2.89 19.80 -12.89
CA LYS A 11 -2.19 18.49 -12.90
C LYS A 11 -0.69 18.72 -13.07
N GLY A 12 0.12 17.98 -12.30
CA GLY A 12 1.55 17.84 -12.54
C GLY A 12 1.92 16.51 -13.18
N LYS A 13 3.14 16.45 -13.72
CA LYS A 13 3.81 15.23 -14.15
C LYS A 13 5.01 14.95 -13.25
N ILE A 14 5.27 13.67 -12.96
CA ILE A 14 6.49 13.22 -12.30
C ILE A 14 7.57 13.08 -13.36
N THR A 15 8.70 13.75 -13.20
CA THR A 15 9.83 13.75 -14.16
C THR A 15 10.92 12.76 -13.76
N LYS A 16 11.13 12.60 -12.44
CA LYS A 16 12.10 11.66 -11.87
C LYS A 16 11.58 11.14 -10.54
N THR A 17 11.83 9.86 -10.28
CA THR A 17 11.65 9.28 -8.94
C THR A 17 12.99 8.80 -8.42
N GLN A 18 13.42 9.33 -7.28
CA GLN A 18 14.57 8.86 -6.54
C GLN A 18 14.08 7.92 -5.43
N ARG A 19 14.40 6.63 -5.55
CA ARG A 19 14.02 5.63 -4.54
C ARG A 19 15.15 5.45 -3.54
N PHE A 20 14.82 5.52 -2.25
CA PHE A 20 15.75 5.24 -1.17
C PHE A 20 15.58 3.82 -0.64
N SER A 21 14.34 3.34 -0.56
CA SER A 21 13.99 1.98 -0.16
C SER A 21 12.69 1.53 -0.85
N ALA A 22 12.20 0.34 -0.51
CA ALA A 22 10.87 -0.11 -0.93
C ALA A 22 9.74 0.79 -0.37
N ASP A 23 10.00 1.45 0.76
CA ASP A 23 9.00 2.20 1.52
C ASP A 23 9.11 3.71 1.33
N THR A 24 10.28 4.23 0.91
CA THR A 24 10.52 5.68 0.82
C THR A 24 11.14 6.09 -0.51
N SER A 25 10.57 7.12 -1.12
CA SER A 25 11.07 7.72 -2.37
C SER A 25 10.66 9.18 -2.52
N ASP A 26 11.50 9.97 -3.20
CA ASP A 26 11.15 11.33 -3.64
C ASP A 26 10.75 11.34 -5.11
N SER A 27 9.67 12.06 -5.42
CA SER A 27 9.22 12.32 -6.79
C SER A 27 9.36 13.80 -7.13
N TYR A 28 10.20 14.08 -8.12
CA TYR A 28 10.36 15.40 -8.73
C TYR A 28 9.24 15.61 -9.73
N CYS A 29 8.54 16.73 -9.58
CA CYS A 29 7.30 17.03 -10.28
C CYS A 29 7.39 18.39 -10.97
N GLN A 30 6.64 18.52 -12.07
CA GLN A 30 6.48 19.77 -12.81
C GLN A 30 5.00 19.98 -13.16
N CYS A 31 4.52 21.21 -13.08
CA CYS A 31 3.17 21.58 -13.49
C CYS A 31 3.02 21.40 -15.00
N ASN A 32 1.89 20.86 -15.45
CA ASN A 32 1.63 20.71 -16.88
C ASN A 32 1.16 22.01 -17.53
N ASP A 33 0.72 22.97 -16.74
CA ASP A 33 0.38 24.31 -17.22
C ASP A 33 1.68 25.10 -17.47
N PRO A 34 1.98 25.45 -18.74
CA PRO A 34 3.21 26.16 -19.09
C PRO A 34 3.24 27.60 -18.53
N GLU A 35 2.09 28.22 -18.25
CA GLU A 35 2.06 29.55 -17.62
C GLU A 35 2.40 29.45 -16.13
N CYS A 36 1.98 28.37 -15.47
CA CYS A 36 2.31 28.13 -14.07
C CYS A 36 3.79 27.75 -13.87
N GLY A 37 4.31 26.80 -14.66
CA GLY A 37 5.73 26.42 -14.66
C GLY A 37 6.28 25.83 -13.35
N HIS A 38 5.48 25.73 -12.29
CA HIS A 38 5.93 25.33 -10.96
C HIS A 38 6.58 23.94 -10.96
N THR A 39 7.73 23.81 -10.31
CA THR A 39 8.42 22.54 -10.08
C THR A 39 8.58 22.28 -8.59
N TRP A 40 8.43 21.04 -8.17
CA TRP A 40 8.44 20.69 -6.75
C TRP A 40 8.87 19.24 -6.51
N VAL A 41 9.15 18.91 -5.26
CA VAL A 41 9.47 17.55 -4.81
C VAL A 41 8.43 17.09 -3.81
N ILE A 42 7.95 15.85 -3.94
CA ILE A 42 7.09 15.19 -2.95
C ILE A 42 7.80 13.94 -2.44
N GLN A 43 7.89 13.81 -1.12
CA GLN A 43 8.30 12.57 -0.47
C GLN A 43 7.11 11.62 -0.32
N HIS A 44 7.30 10.37 -0.75
CA HIS A 44 6.39 9.26 -0.50
C HIS A 44 7.02 8.34 0.52
N SER A 45 6.30 8.08 1.61
CA SER A 45 6.74 7.16 2.66
C SER A 45 5.59 6.25 3.06
N PHE A 46 5.83 4.94 3.08
CA PHE A 46 4.94 4.00 3.73
C PHE A 46 4.80 4.37 5.21
N LYS A 47 3.55 4.37 5.71
CA LYS A 47 3.27 4.70 7.11
C LYS A 47 2.78 3.48 7.88
N HIS A 48 1.66 2.92 7.45
CA HIS A 48 1.09 1.70 8.01
C HIS A 48 0.08 1.10 7.04
N THR A 49 -0.24 -0.16 7.27
CA THR A 49 -1.23 -0.92 6.51
C THR A 49 -2.62 -0.73 7.12
N LEU A 50 -3.59 -0.23 6.34
CA LEU A 50 -4.99 -0.13 6.79
C LEU A 50 -5.70 -1.49 6.74
N SER A 51 -5.43 -2.29 5.72
CA SER A 51 -5.95 -3.65 5.60
C SER A 51 -4.83 -4.55 5.09
N PRO A 52 -4.49 -5.63 5.83
CA PRO A 52 -3.39 -6.50 5.45
C PRO A 52 -3.63 -7.09 4.07
N SER A 53 -2.54 -7.32 3.33
CA SER A 53 -2.64 -8.01 2.04
C SER A 53 -3.28 -9.39 2.24
N ALA A 54 -3.96 -9.91 1.22
CA ALA A 54 -4.51 -11.27 1.27
C ALA A 54 -3.41 -12.30 1.58
N ARG A 55 -2.16 -12.05 1.14
CA ARG A 55 -1.01 -12.91 1.45
C ARG A 55 -0.72 -12.94 2.95
N THR A 56 -0.63 -11.77 3.57
CA THR A 56 -0.40 -11.64 5.02
C THR A 56 -1.58 -12.22 5.80
N THR A 57 -2.81 -11.97 5.35
CA THR A 57 -4.03 -12.47 5.98
C THR A 57 -4.09 -13.99 5.98
N THR A 58 -3.80 -14.63 4.85
CA THR A 58 -3.72 -16.10 4.76
C THR A 58 -2.65 -16.65 5.71
N GLN A 59 -1.47 -16.03 5.76
CA GLN A 59 -0.39 -16.49 6.62
C GLN A 59 -0.72 -16.32 8.11
N LEU A 60 -1.41 -15.24 8.47
CA LEU A 60 -1.96 -15.03 9.82
C LEU A 60 -3.03 -16.07 10.15
N ALA A 61 -3.99 -16.31 9.26
CA ALA A 61 -5.02 -17.33 9.44
C ALA A 61 -4.42 -18.72 9.64
N LEU A 62 -3.44 -19.10 8.82
CA LEU A 62 -2.71 -20.36 8.97
C LEU A 62 -1.96 -20.46 10.29
N SER A 63 -1.32 -19.36 10.72
CA SER A 63 -0.62 -19.32 12.00
C SER A 63 -1.59 -19.52 13.17
N LEU A 64 -2.74 -18.83 13.15
CA LEU A 64 -3.79 -18.99 14.15
C LEU A 64 -4.35 -20.42 14.17
N ILE A 65 -4.65 -21.02 13.01
CA ILE A 65 -5.13 -22.42 12.92
C ILE A 65 -4.09 -23.39 13.51
N LYS A 66 -2.80 -23.16 13.25
CA LYS A 66 -1.71 -23.98 13.81
C LYS A 66 -1.58 -23.83 15.33
N SER A 67 -1.88 -22.66 15.89
CA SER A 67 -1.82 -22.45 17.34
C SER A 67 -2.98 -23.11 18.10
N LEU A 68 -4.05 -23.50 17.42
CA LEU A 68 -5.17 -24.21 18.05
C LEU A 68 -4.82 -25.67 18.37
N GLY A 69 -5.38 -26.17 19.48
CA GLY A 69 -5.40 -27.60 19.80
C GLY A 69 -6.30 -28.41 18.85
N PRO A 70 -6.28 -29.74 18.94
CA PRO A 70 -6.98 -30.63 18.01
C PRO A 70 -8.48 -30.37 17.90
N ASP A 71 -9.15 -30.11 19.04
CA ASP A 71 -10.60 -29.86 19.06
C ASP A 71 -10.96 -28.52 18.43
N GLY A 72 -10.17 -27.47 18.71
CA GLY A 72 -10.37 -26.15 18.09
C GLY A 72 -10.24 -26.20 16.57
N ARG A 73 -9.31 -27.01 16.05
CA ARG A 73 -9.14 -27.21 14.61
C ARG A 73 -10.33 -27.96 13.99
N LYS A 74 -10.84 -29.01 14.63
CA LYS A 74 -12.01 -29.77 14.17
C LYS A 74 -13.27 -28.89 14.12
N THR A 75 -13.48 -28.07 15.14
CA THR A 75 -14.59 -27.10 15.16
C THR A 75 -14.46 -26.13 13.99
N LEU A 76 -13.29 -25.53 13.78
CA LEU A 76 -13.07 -24.61 12.66
C LEU A 76 -13.26 -25.27 11.28
N GLN A 77 -12.78 -26.51 11.10
CA GLN A 77 -13.00 -27.26 9.85
C GLN A 77 -14.49 -27.47 9.55
N ARG A 78 -15.27 -27.78 10.59
CA ARG A 78 -16.72 -27.94 10.49
C ARG A 78 -17.41 -26.62 10.14
N GLU A 79 -17.12 -25.55 10.88
CA GLU A 79 -17.75 -24.24 10.66
C GLU A 79 -17.39 -23.62 9.30
N LEU A 80 -16.16 -23.84 8.81
CA LEU A 80 -15.72 -23.34 7.51
C LEU A 80 -16.14 -24.24 6.33
N ASN A 81 -16.86 -25.34 6.57
CA ASN A 81 -17.23 -26.33 5.55
C ASN A 81 -16.04 -26.82 4.70
N LEU A 82 -14.85 -26.89 5.28
CA LEU A 82 -13.66 -27.40 4.60
C LEU A 82 -13.82 -28.92 4.50
N ARG A 83 -14.22 -29.42 3.33
CA ARG A 83 -14.39 -30.86 3.07
C ARG A 83 -13.05 -31.59 3.31
N GLN A 84 -13.11 -32.67 4.10
CA GLN A 84 -11.99 -33.57 4.39
C GLN A 84 -11.53 -34.30 3.13
#